data_AF-A0A1S6QGY8-F1
#
_entry.id   AF-A0A1S6QGY8-F1
#
_cell.length_a   1.000
_cell.length_b   1.000
_cell.length_c   1.000
_cell.angle_alpha   90.00
_cell.angle_beta   90.00
_cell.angle_gamma   90.00
#
_symmetry.space_group_name_H-M   'P 1'
#
loop_
_entity.id
_entity.type
_entity.pdbx_description
1 polymer ?
#
loop_
_entity_poly.entity_id
_entity_poly.type
_entity_poly.pdbx_seq_one_letter_code
_entity_poly.pdbx_strand_id
1 'polypeptide(L)'
;MTKLKTTLLMLATFVAVGGAVEVAQADVLDVPSSSTKNIPVVNAGNVLKDYTKNSLNAVDNLTAKGNMDRKYIEKELDFNEAAPINNYQTTADSTSSNSFKTDLYLPDGFNVTSYQHGNFQNVTMDDSGNIYFAESNGSETNLGVIIKYQLSKLKKLGTESDPMILWRAFNYYNPYTKDGIAHNQQYSDVADRIKTDKQEIRITKGKLVQKSSSKLKLRLKNQNDNLKKFQDKNHALLEYAKVASAAQLSPQIDIGHGETLAFNPQNRHLYIVQDNTLTDLATRDQNNEVVEMDAQSLNPIRQYNFQMHNGTDGNLQLHTLTFDKAGNAYWGRKIGMGYMFFYGRLDKNNIQFQAAPSYMKNRGGSPNQGISYNPANDRIYYVTDDILTSIPAQQVRDGSFKPSDIHYTALTSRRECESLAFDQEGHGYLLMLWPAEIVRSQKPLN
;
A
#
# COMPACT_ATOMS: atom_id res chain seq x y z
N MET A 1 -36.94 -41.96 26.45
CA MET A 1 -36.97 -40.66 25.75
C MET A 1 -35.61 -40.02 25.92
N THR A 2 -34.73 -40.26 24.95
CA THR A 2 -33.28 -40.05 25.09
C THR A 2 -32.83 -39.29 23.85
N LYS A 3 -32.40 -38.03 24.03
CA LYS A 3 -31.95 -37.16 22.93
C LYS A 3 -30.47 -37.42 22.67
N LEU A 4 -30.17 -38.01 21.52
CA LEU A 4 -28.82 -38.10 20.94
C LEU A 4 -28.53 -36.77 20.22
N LYS A 5 -27.43 -36.09 20.58
CA LYS A 5 -26.92 -34.91 19.87
C LYS A 5 -25.97 -35.37 18.77
N THR A 6 -26.41 -35.27 17.52
CA THR A 6 -25.59 -35.54 16.33
C THR A 6 -24.68 -34.36 16.05
N THR A 7 -23.38 -34.64 15.96
CA THR A 7 -22.32 -33.70 15.59
C THR A 7 -22.25 -33.67 14.06
N LEU A 8 -22.42 -32.51 13.44
CA LEU A 8 -22.35 -32.34 11.99
C LEU A 8 -20.87 -32.29 11.57
N LEU A 9 -20.37 -33.40 11.06
CA LEU A 9 -19.11 -33.49 10.33
C LEU A 9 -19.44 -33.15 8.86
N MET A 10 -19.09 -31.95 8.39
CA MET A 10 -19.15 -31.68 6.95
C MET A 10 -17.96 -32.36 6.26
N LEU A 11 -18.25 -33.50 5.65
CA LEU A 11 -17.42 -34.10 4.61
C LEU A 11 -17.91 -33.51 3.28
N ALA A 12 -17.11 -32.64 2.64
CA ALA A 12 -17.39 -32.18 1.29
C ALA A 12 -16.83 -33.19 0.28
N THR A 13 -17.70 -34.01 -0.29
CA THR A 13 -17.44 -34.80 -1.49
C THR A 13 -17.55 -33.89 -2.73
N PHE A 14 -16.44 -33.66 -3.42
CA PHE A 14 -16.45 -33.09 -4.77
C PHE A 14 -16.55 -34.20 -5.82
N VAL A 15 -17.60 -34.15 -6.65
CA VAL A 15 -17.71 -34.93 -7.88
C VAL A 15 -17.00 -34.13 -8.97
N ALA A 16 -15.97 -34.73 -9.56
CA ALA A 16 -15.14 -34.15 -10.60
C ALA A 16 -15.80 -34.26 -11.98
N VAL A 17 -15.89 -33.14 -12.70
CA VAL A 17 -15.91 -33.10 -14.17
C VAL A 17 -15.10 -31.88 -14.61
N GLY A 18 -13.97 -32.10 -15.30
CA GLY A 18 -13.29 -31.07 -16.10
C GLY A 18 -11.94 -30.55 -15.59
N GLY A 19 -10.89 -31.37 -15.74
CA GLY A 19 -9.48 -31.00 -15.99
C GLY A 19 -8.95 -29.59 -15.69
N ALA A 20 -8.70 -29.30 -14.43
CA ALA A 20 -7.52 -28.56 -13.95
C ALA A 20 -7.23 -29.09 -12.55
N VAL A 21 -6.02 -29.60 -12.31
CA VAL A 21 -5.63 -30.08 -10.98
C VAL A 21 -5.34 -28.84 -10.14
N GLU A 22 -6.36 -28.27 -9.50
CA GLU A 22 -6.15 -27.41 -8.33
C GLU A 22 -5.61 -28.31 -7.22
N VAL A 23 -4.29 -28.36 -7.08
CA VAL A 23 -3.68 -28.81 -5.84
C VAL A 23 -4.04 -27.72 -4.83
N ALA A 24 -4.97 -28.01 -3.92
CA ALA A 24 -5.25 -27.14 -2.79
C ALA A 24 -3.97 -27.04 -1.95
N GLN A 25 -3.12 -26.06 -2.26
CA GLN A 25 -1.93 -25.76 -1.48
C GLN A 25 -2.38 -24.97 -0.25
N ALA A 26 -1.96 -25.43 0.93
CA ALA A 26 -2.11 -24.66 2.15
C ALA A 26 -1.06 -23.56 2.14
N ASP A 27 -1.36 -22.46 1.44
CA ASP A 27 -0.47 -21.31 1.38
C ASP A 27 -0.42 -20.63 2.75
N VAL A 28 0.76 -20.13 3.14
CA VAL A 28 0.93 -19.33 4.37
C VAL A 28 0.06 -18.06 4.35
N LEU A 29 -0.38 -17.65 3.17
CA LEU A 29 -1.23 -16.49 2.93
C LEU A 29 -2.61 -16.94 2.46
N ASP A 30 -3.63 -16.62 3.24
CA ASP A 30 -5.02 -16.75 2.78
C ASP A 30 -5.31 -15.59 1.80
N VAL A 31 -5.25 -15.88 0.50
CA VAL A 31 -5.69 -14.94 -0.54
C VAL A 31 -7.22 -14.84 -0.49
N PRO A 32 -7.80 -13.64 -0.31
CA PRO A 32 -9.24 -13.47 -0.33
C PRO A 32 -9.83 -13.94 -1.67
N SER A 33 -10.96 -14.65 -1.63
CA SER A 33 -11.67 -15.08 -2.84
C SER A 33 -11.99 -13.88 -3.74
N SER A 34 -11.89 -14.06 -5.07
CA SER A 34 -12.13 -13.05 -6.12
C SER A 34 -13.57 -12.50 -6.21
N SER A 35 -14.45 -12.80 -5.26
CA SER A 35 -15.84 -12.36 -5.31
C SER A 35 -16.01 -10.93 -4.79
N THR A 36 -15.71 -9.95 -5.64
CA THR A 36 -16.29 -8.62 -5.49
C THR A 36 -17.79 -8.76 -5.70
N LYS A 37 -18.55 -8.79 -4.60
CA LYS A 37 -20.02 -8.62 -4.60
C LYS A 37 -20.42 -7.44 -5.49
N ASN A 38 -21.65 -7.40 -6.01
CA ASN A 38 -22.18 -6.21 -6.70
C ASN A 38 -21.88 -4.95 -5.86
N ILE A 39 -20.96 -4.11 -6.35
CA ILE A 39 -20.52 -2.89 -5.70
C ILE A 39 -21.54 -1.79 -6.06
N PRO A 40 -22.20 -1.14 -5.08
CA PRO A 40 -23.08 -0.02 -5.36
C PRO A 40 -22.37 1.09 -6.15
N VAL A 41 -23.01 1.60 -7.19
CA VAL A 41 -22.47 2.67 -8.04
C VAL A 41 -23.15 4.00 -7.72
N VAL A 42 -22.35 5.04 -7.53
CA VAL A 42 -22.77 6.44 -7.42
C VAL A 42 -22.40 7.14 -8.71
N ASN A 43 -23.39 7.56 -9.49
CA ASN A 43 -23.16 8.33 -10.71
C ASN A 43 -23.32 9.82 -10.44
N ALA A 44 -22.39 10.62 -10.92
CA ALA A 44 -22.51 12.06 -11.03
C ALA A 44 -22.19 12.50 -12.46
N GLY A 45 -22.74 13.63 -12.89
CA GLY A 45 -22.43 14.20 -14.20
C GLY A 45 -21.07 14.90 -14.20
N ASN A 46 -21.00 16.08 -14.81
CA ASN A 46 -19.83 16.94 -14.66
C ASN A 46 -19.71 17.45 -13.21
N VAL A 47 -18.64 17.06 -12.54
CA VAL A 47 -18.34 17.48 -11.16
C VAL A 47 -17.28 18.57 -11.07
N LEU A 48 -16.64 18.92 -12.20
CA LEU A 48 -15.64 19.97 -12.27
C LEU A 48 -16.28 21.32 -12.59
N LYS A 49 -16.03 22.32 -11.73
CA LYS A 49 -16.36 23.71 -12.03
C LYS A 49 -15.44 24.24 -13.13
N ASP A 50 -16.03 24.78 -14.19
CA ASP A 50 -15.30 25.41 -15.30
C ASP A 50 -14.33 26.49 -14.81
N TYR A 51 -13.17 26.58 -15.47
CA TYR A 51 -12.16 27.60 -15.23
C TYR A 51 -11.40 27.92 -16.51
N THR A 52 -10.83 29.14 -16.59
CA THR A 52 -9.91 29.50 -17.67
C THR A 52 -8.53 29.68 -17.10
N LYS A 53 -7.48 29.26 -17.83
CA LYS A 53 -6.10 29.47 -17.37
C LYS A 53 -5.80 30.94 -17.10
N ASN A 54 -6.37 31.85 -17.88
CA ASN A 54 -6.19 33.31 -17.72
C ASN A 54 -6.81 33.86 -16.43
N SER A 55 -7.77 33.13 -15.84
CA SER A 55 -8.35 33.48 -14.54
C SER A 55 -7.54 32.96 -13.34
N LEU A 56 -6.51 32.15 -13.58
CA LEU A 56 -5.66 31.60 -12.53
C LEU A 56 -4.42 32.46 -12.32
N ASN A 57 -4.01 32.61 -11.07
CA ASN A 57 -2.79 33.31 -10.70
C ASN A 57 -1.56 32.40 -10.90
N ALA A 58 -0.65 32.82 -11.77
CA ALA A 58 0.59 32.09 -12.06
C ALA A 58 1.69 32.49 -11.06
N VAL A 59 2.02 31.61 -10.13
CA VAL A 59 3.05 31.85 -9.13
C VAL A 59 4.43 31.51 -9.71
N ASP A 60 5.30 32.51 -9.76
CA ASP A 60 6.66 32.34 -10.25
C ASP A 60 7.54 31.66 -9.22
N ASN A 61 8.14 30.52 -9.55
CA ASN A 61 8.89 29.74 -8.60
C ASN A 61 10.14 29.15 -9.26
N LEU A 62 11.20 29.05 -8.46
CA LEU A 62 12.37 28.24 -8.83
C LEU A 62 12.05 26.77 -8.57
N THR A 63 12.66 25.86 -9.31
CA THR A 63 12.56 24.42 -9.05
C THR A 63 13.95 23.86 -8.81
N ALA A 64 14.06 22.95 -7.83
CA ALA A 64 15.31 22.25 -7.58
C ALA A 64 15.71 21.45 -8.82
N LYS A 65 17.02 21.37 -9.10
CA LYS A 65 17.55 20.47 -10.14
C LYS A 65 17.62 19.05 -9.58
N GLY A 66 16.53 18.30 -9.71
CA GLY A 66 16.52 16.86 -9.42
C GLY A 66 16.90 16.02 -10.63
N ASN A 67 16.75 14.70 -10.51
CA ASN A 67 16.88 13.81 -11.64
C ASN A 67 15.69 14.00 -12.59
N MET A 68 15.96 14.60 -13.75
CA MET A 68 14.96 14.77 -14.82
C MET A 68 15.01 13.63 -15.85
N ASP A 69 15.98 12.71 -15.71
CA ASP A 69 16.21 11.61 -16.63
C ASP A 69 15.59 10.31 -16.07
N ARG A 70 14.89 9.55 -16.92
CA ARG A 70 14.37 8.20 -16.63
C ARG A 70 15.46 7.12 -16.56
N LYS A 71 16.66 7.49 -16.09
CA LYS A 71 17.78 6.56 -15.89
C LYS A 71 17.85 6.23 -14.42
N TYR A 72 17.29 5.09 -14.06
CA TYR A 72 17.22 4.64 -12.68
C TYR A 72 18.38 3.71 -12.35
N ILE A 73 18.84 3.76 -11.10
CA ILE A 73 19.79 2.80 -10.58
C ILE A 73 19.01 1.57 -10.13
N GLU A 74 19.14 0.49 -10.90
CA GLU A 74 18.64 -0.83 -10.52
C GLU A 74 19.65 -1.55 -9.62
N LYS A 75 19.15 -2.26 -8.61
CA LYS A 75 19.96 -3.12 -7.72
C LYS A 75 19.28 -4.47 -7.56
N GLU A 76 20.08 -5.51 -7.37
CA GLU A 76 19.57 -6.84 -7.01
C GLU A 76 19.63 -7.04 -5.49
N LEU A 77 18.68 -7.81 -4.96
CA LEU A 77 18.68 -8.25 -3.57
C LEU A 77 19.12 -9.72 -3.51
N ASP A 78 20.01 -10.06 -2.59
CA ASP A 78 20.43 -11.44 -2.32
C ASP A 78 19.83 -11.92 -1.00
N PHE A 79 19.17 -13.07 -1.03
CA PHE A 79 18.57 -13.71 0.13
C PHE A 79 19.56 -13.98 1.26
N ASN A 80 20.81 -14.29 0.94
CA ASN A 80 21.84 -14.72 1.88
C ASN A 80 22.68 -13.57 2.42
N GLU A 81 22.59 -12.37 1.85
CA GLU A 81 23.37 -11.22 2.26
C GLU A 81 22.60 -10.29 3.20
N ALA A 82 23.31 -9.60 4.09
CA ALA A 82 22.71 -8.54 4.89
C ALA A 82 22.30 -7.38 3.97
N ALA A 83 21.05 -6.95 4.08
CA ALA A 83 20.51 -5.87 3.25
C ALA A 83 21.34 -4.59 3.37
N PRO A 84 21.64 -3.90 2.26
CA PRO A 84 22.16 -2.54 2.36
C PRO A 84 21.10 -1.66 3.03
N ILE A 85 21.49 -0.91 4.06
CA ILE A 85 20.65 0.16 4.57
C ILE A 85 21.01 1.42 3.80
N ASN A 86 20.20 1.77 2.78
CA ASN A 86 20.46 2.96 1.99
C ASN A 86 20.15 4.21 2.82
N ASN A 87 20.90 5.28 2.55
CA ASN A 87 20.68 6.59 3.13
C ASN A 87 20.81 7.65 2.03
N TYR A 88 19.71 8.29 1.67
CA TYR A 88 19.62 9.29 0.62
C TYR A 88 19.54 10.67 1.25
N GLN A 89 20.55 11.50 1.00
CA GLN A 89 20.57 12.87 1.50
C GLN A 89 19.74 13.77 0.60
N THR A 90 19.18 14.84 1.18
CA THR A 90 18.65 15.94 0.38
C THR A 90 19.79 16.73 -0.26
N THR A 91 19.59 17.21 -1.49
CA THR A 91 20.53 18.12 -2.16
C THR A 91 20.53 19.51 -1.51
N ALA A 92 21.55 20.32 -1.81
CA ALA A 92 21.66 21.70 -1.33
C ALA A 92 20.56 22.63 -1.87
N ASP A 93 19.87 22.25 -2.96
CA ASP A 93 18.75 23.01 -3.54
C ASP A 93 17.43 22.77 -2.79
N SER A 94 17.40 21.83 -1.84
CA SER A 94 16.22 21.57 -1.01
C SER A 94 15.99 22.73 -0.04
N THR A 95 14.72 23.02 0.25
CA THR A 95 14.33 24.08 1.20
C THR A 95 14.82 23.79 2.62
N SER A 96 14.98 22.51 2.98
CA SER A 96 15.56 22.09 4.26
C SER A 96 16.36 20.81 4.12
N SER A 97 17.36 20.63 5.00
CA SER A 97 18.19 19.43 5.01
C SER A 97 17.52 18.28 5.76
N ASN A 98 17.45 17.12 5.13
CA ASN A 98 16.97 15.87 5.70
C ASN A 98 17.71 14.68 5.05
N SER A 99 17.38 13.47 5.49
CA SER A 99 17.76 12.27 4.77
C SER A 99 16.68 11.19 4.88
N PHE A 100 16.68 10.27 3.94
CA PHE A 100 15.76 9.15 3.88
C PHE A 100 16.54 7.86 4.03
N LYS A 101 16.16 7.02 4.99
CA LYS A 101 16.82 5.76 5.29
C LYS A 101 15.90 4.61 4.96
N THR A 102 16.43 3.52 4.41
CA THR A 102 15.64 2.29 4.19
C THR A 102 14.97 1.87 5.50
N ASP A 103 13.65 1.72 5.44
CA ASP A 103 12.80 1.22 6.53
C ASP A 103 12.37 -0.22 6.24
N LEU A 104 12.00 -0.51 4.97
CA LEU A 104 11.55 -1.83 4.52
C LEU A 104 11.97 -2.08 3.07
N TYR A 105 12.38 -3.31 2.76
CA TYR A 105 12.33 -3.83 1.39
C TYR A 105 11.00 -4.55 1.18
N LEU A 106 10.31 -4.20 0.09
CA LEU A 106 9.07 -4.85 -0.32
C LEU A 106 9.41 -6.10 -1.15
N PRO A 107 8.56 -7.14 -1.12
CA PRO A 107 8.83 -8.38 -1.85
C PRO A 107 8.72 -8.19 -3.37
N ASP A 108 9.31 -9.11 -4.14
CA ASP A 108 9.13 -9.17 -5.61
C ASP A 108 7.71 -9.62 -5.99
N GLY A 109 6.87 -9.92 -5.01
CA GLY A 109 5.43 -9.95 -5.13
C GLY A 109 4.79 -10.47 -3.85
N PHE A 110 3.52 -10.14 -3.64
CA PHE A 110 2.77 -10.68 -2.50
C PHE A 110 2.18 -12.07 -2.74
N ASN A 111 2.54 -12.72 -3.85
CA ASN A 111 2.19 -14.09 -4.23
C ASN A 111 0.68 -14.34 -4.37
N VAL A 112 -0.09 -13.32 -4.73
CA VAL A 112 -1.53 -13.45 -5.02
C VAL A 112 -1.77 -14.04 -6.41
N THR A 113 -0.96 -13.64 -7.38
CA THR A 113 -0.98 -14.20 -8.74
C THR A 113 0.44 -14.37 -9.26
N SER A 114 0.62 -15.24 -10.26
CA SER A 114 1.92 -15.45 -10.92
C SER A 114 2.35 -14.27 -11.81
N TYR A 115 1.52 -13.23 -11.93
CA TYR A 115 1.82 -12.05 -12.74
C TYR A 115 2.48 -10.92 -11.93
N GLN A 116 2.40 -11.00 -10.61
CA GLN A 116 3.03 -10.05 -9.70
C GLN A 116 4.56 -10.12 -9.79
N HIS A 117 5.19 -8.96 -9.79
CA HIS A 117 6.64 -8.82 -9.97
C HIS A 117 7.22 -7.61 -9.23
N GLY A 118 6.61 -7.24 -8.09
CA GLY A 118 7.14 -6.18 -7.22
C GLY A 118 6.95 -4.78 -7.79
N ASN A 119 6.02 -4.65 -8.73
CA ASN A 119 5.63 -3.38 -9.33
C ASN A 119 4.61 -2.66 -8.43
N PHE A 120 5.12 -2.02 -7.36
CA PHE A 120 4.32 -1.21 -6.46
C PHE A 120 4.10 0.17 -7.03
N GLN A 121 2.85 0.57 -7.18
CA GLN A 121 2.47 1.82 -7.82
C GLN A 121 2.08 2.89 -6.79
N ASN A 122 1.77 2.51 -5.55
CA ASN A 122 1.43 3.48 -4.51
C ASN A 122 1.65 2.99 -3.07
N VAL A 123 1.77 3.96 -2.16
CA VAL A 123 1.75 3.76 -0.71
C VAL A 123 0.88 4.84 -0.04
N THR A 124 0.06 4.45 0.94
CA THR A 124 -0.60 5.38 1.87
C THR A 124 -0.56 4.85 3.30
N MET A 125 -0.88 5.71 4.27
CA MET A 125 -0.99 5.35 5.67
C MET A 125 -2.32 5.84 6.25
N ASP A 126 -2.83 5.10 7.24
CA ASP A 126 -3.96 5.57 8.05
C ASP A 126 -3.50 6.23 9.36
N ASP A 127 -4.46 6.81 10.08
CA ASP A 127 -4.23 7.44 11.38
C ASP A 127 -3.93 6.47 12.53
N SER A 128 -3.93 5.17 12.27
CA SER A 128 -3.73 4.09 13.24
C SER A 128 -2.41 3.36 13.05
N GLY A 129 -1.54 3.88 12.17
CA GLY A 129 -0.23 3.31 11.87
C GLY A 129 -0.28 2.07 10.99
N ASN A 130 -1.36 1.87 10.24
CA ASN A 130 -1.37 0.93 9.13
C ASN A 130 -0.76 1.58 7.88
N ILE A 131 0.06 0.81 7.17
CA ILE A 131 0.60 1.15 5.86
C ILE A 131 -0.07 0.27 4.81
N TYR A 132 -0.36 0.85 3.66
CA TYR A 132 -1.05 0.21 2.55
C TYR A 132 -0.24 0.36 1.28
N PHE A 133 -0.13 -0.70 0.49
CA PHE A 133 0.53 -0.69 -0.81
C PHE A 133 -0.46 -1.09 -1.89
N ALA A 134 -0.37 -0.45 -3.07
CA ALA A 134 -1.00 -0.93 -4.28
C ALA A 134 0.06 -1.66 -5.13
N GLU A 135 -0.12 -2.96 -5.32
CA GLU A 135 0.73 -3.77 -6.20
C GLU A 135 -0.01 -4.08 -7.49
N SER A 136 0.62 -3.76 -8.62
CA SER A 136 0.12 -4.13 -9.95
C SER A 136 0.45 -5.57 -10.30
N ASN A 137 -0.48 -6.27 -10.93
CA ASN A 137 -0.23 -7.57 -11.59
C ASN A 137 0.56 -7.42 -12.90
N GLY A 138 1.04 -6.21 -13.21
CA GLY A 138 1.89 -5.96 -14.35
C GLY A 138 1.24 -5.23 -15.50
N SER A 139 2.07 -4.98 -16.51
CA SER A 139 1.69 -4.29 -17.72
C SER A 139 0.43 -4.89 -18.35
N GLU A 140 -0.46 -4.02 -18.84
CA GLU A 140 -1.64 -4.37 -19.64
C GLU A 140 -2.82 -5.02 -18.89
N THR A 141 -2.74 -5.20 -17.57
CA THR A 141 -3.86 -5.80 -16.82
C THR A 141 -4.72 -4.79 -16.06
N ASN A 142 -4.15 -3.66 -15.61
CA ASN A 142 -4.74 -2.68 -14.65
C ASN A 142 -5.27 -3.32 -13.35
N LEU A 143 -5.08 -4.62 -13.18
CA LEU A 143 -5.51 -5.37 -12.02
C LEU A 143 -4.38 -5.38 -11.00
N GLY A 144 -4.76 -5.39 -9.73
CA GLY A 144 -3.81 -5.45 -8.64
C GLY A 144 -4.46 -5.80 -7.32
N VAL A 145 -3.66 -5.70 -6.28
CA VAL A 145 -4.06 -5.98 -4.90
C VAL A 145 -3.61 -4.85 -3.99
N ILE A 146 -4.43 -4.58 -2.97
CA ILE A 146 -4.06 -3.74 -1.85
C ILE A 146 -3.54 -4.60 -0.72
N ILE A 147 -2.35 -4.27 -0.25
CA ILE A 147 -1.69 -4.94 0.85
C ILE A 147 -1.67 -4.03 2.06
N LYS A 148 -2.11 -4.53 3.21
CA LYS A 148 -2.11 -3.81 4.47
C LYS A 148 -1.17 -4.46 5.47
N TYR A 149 -0.40 -3.63 6.16
CA TYR A 149 0.34 -3.98 7.35
C TYR A 149 0.12 -2.99 8.48
N GLN A 150 0.17 -3.47 9.72
CA GLN A 150 0.36 -2.60 10.87
C GLN A 150 1.86 -2.41 11.12
N LEU A 151 2.39 -1.18 10.98
CA LEU A 151 3.84 -0.94 11.09
C LEU A 151 4.40 -1.37 12.44
N SER A 152 3.69 -1.12 13.54
CA SER A 152 4.13 -1.56 14.87
C SER A 152 4.23 -3.08 15.01
N LYS A 153 3.42 -3.84 14.24
CA LYS A 153 3.48 -5.30 14.23
C LYS A 153 4.69 -5.77 13.43
N LEU A 154 4.96 -5.16 12.27
CA LEU A 154 6.16 -5.44 11.47
C LEU A 154 7.45 -5.19 12.25
N LYS A 155 7.53 -4.06 12.97
CA LYS A 155 8.68 -3.74 13.84
C LYS A 155 8.94 -4.80 14.90
N LYS A 156 7.88 -5.27 15.57
CA LYS A 156 7.96 -6.37 16.54
C LYS A 156 8.36 -7.72 15.92
N LEU A 157 8.16 -7.88 14.62
CA LEU A 157 8.58 -9.05 13.86
C LEU A 157 10.02 -8.94 13.35
N GLY A 158 10.72 -7.82 13.58
CA GLY A 158 12.16 -7.70 13.33
C GLY A 158 12.55 -6.74 12.22
N THR A 159 11.62 -6.01 11.60
CA THR A 159 11.94 -5.10 10.48
C THR A 159 12.90 -3.97 10.86
N GLU A 160 12.97 -3.59 12.14
CA GLU A 160 13.93 -2.56 12.61
C GLU A 160 15.39 -3.06 12.57
N SER A 161 15.60 -4.35 12.79
CA SER A 161 16.93 -5.00 12.73
C SER A 161 17.25 -5.57 11.35
N ASP A 162 16.22 -5.97 10.60
CA ASP A 162 16.34 -6.58 9.29
C ASP A 162 15.28 -6.03 8.32
N PRO A 163 15.59 -4.95 7.58
CA PRO A 163 14.68 -4.36 6.60
C PRO A 163 14.26 -5.33 5.48
N MET A 164 15.02 -6.41 5.25
CA MET A 164 14.74 -7.43 4.23
C MET A 164 13.82 -8.55 4.70
N ILE A 165 13.46 -8.60 5.99
CA ILE A 165 12.70 -9.73 6.53
C ILE A 165 11.35 -9.93 5.80
N LEU A 166 10.74 -8.85 5.33
CA LEU A 166 9.51 -8.91 4.55
C LEU A 166 9.76 -9.53 3.17
N TRP A 167 10.72 -9.00 2.40
CA TRP A 167 11.12 -9.56 1.11
C TRP A 167 11.51 -11.05 1.23
N ARG A 168 12.31 -11.42 2.24
CA ARG A 168 12.72 -12.81 2.47
C ARG A 168 11.54 -13.71 2.79
N ALA A 169 10.61 -13.26 3.63
CA ALA A 169 9.47 -14.08 4.02
C ALA A 169 8.59 -14.45 2.82
N PHE A 170 8.33 -13.50 1.92
CA PHE A 170 7.51 -13.75 0.73
C PHE A 170 8.24 -14.57 -0.33
N ASN A 171 9.54 -14.32 -0.54
CA ASN A 171 10.33 -15.14 -1.45
C ASN A 171 10.50 -16.58 -0.93
N TYR A 172 10.63 -16.76 0.38
CA TYR A 172 10.73 -18.08 1.00
C TYR A 172 9.47 -18.93 0.79
N TYR A 173 8.30 -18.29 0.77
CA TYR A 173 7.00 -18.95 0.58
C TYR A 173 6.40 -18.79 -0.81
N ASN A 174 7.18 -18.35 -1.80
CA ASN A 174 6.67 -18.07 -3.15
C ASN A 174 6.11 -19.35 -3.82
N PRO A 175 4.78 -19.49 -3.98
CA PRO A 175 4.13 -20.70 -4.47
C PRO A 175 4.38 -20.95 -5.96
N TYR A 176 4.96 -19.97 -6.67
CA TYR A 176 5.35 -20.08 -8.06
C TYR A 176 6.78 -20.60 -8.24
N THR A 177 7.47 -20.91 -7.14
CA THR A 177 8.81 -21.52 -7.14
C THR A 177 8.77 -22.93 -6.56
N LYS A 178 9.69 -23.81 -7.00
CA LYS A 178 9.80 -25.17 -6.46
C LYS A 178 10.09 -25.17 -4.96
N ASP A 179 10.98 -24.28 -4.52
CA ASP A 179 11.38 -24.18 -3.12
C ASP A 179 10.24 -23.65 -2.26
N GLY A 180 9.53 -22.62 -2.71
CA GLY A 180 8.37 -22.10 -1.97
C GLY A 180 7.22 -23.11 -1.87
N ILE A 181 6.94 -23.91 -2.90
CA ILE A 181 5.98 -25.03 -2.80
C ILE A 181 6.41 -26.01 -1.71
N ALA A 182 7.69 -26.39 -1.68
CA ALA A 182 8.22 -27.30 -0.67
C ALA A 182 8.13 -26.70 0.75
N HIS A 183 8.43 -25.40 0.90
CA HIS A 183 8.31 -24.69 2.17
C HIS A 183 6.86 -24.56 2.65
N ASN A 184 5.89 -24.29 1.76
CA ASN A 184 4.47 -24.27 2.13
C ASN A 184 4.01 -25.64 2.64
N GLN A 185 4.38 -26.73 1.95
CA GLN A 185 4.07 -28.09 2.41
C GLN A 185 4.73 -28.39 3.77
N GLN A 186 6.01 -28.05 3.93
CA GLN A 186 6.72 -28.23 5.20
C GLN A 186 6.06 -27.42 6.33
N TYR A 187 5.61 -26.20 6.06
CA TYR A 187 4.92 -25.37 7.03
C TYR A 187 3.61 -26.02 7.49
N SER A 188 2.80 -26.55 6.56
CA SER A 188 1.56 -27.27 6.90
C SER A 188 1.82 -28.41 7.88
N ASP A 189 2.80 -29.27 7.58
CA ASP A 189 3.18 -30.41 8.42
C ASP A 189 3.66 -29.96 9.81
N VAL A 190 4.49 -28.91 9.85
CA VAL A 190 5.03 -28.34 11.09
C VAL A 190 3.92 -27.68 11.93
N ALA A 191 2.98 -26.97 11.30
CA ALA A 191 1.88 -26.29 11.95
C ALA A 191 0.92 -27.31 12.61
N ASP A 192 0.57 -28.38 11.90
CA ASP A 192 -0.26 -29.47 12.40
C ASP A 192 0.40 -30.21 13.57
N ARG A 193 1.72 -30.41 13.49
CA ARG A 193 2.48 -31.00 14.60
C ARG A 193 2.44 -30.09 15.84
N ILE A 194 2.70 -28.80 15.67
CA ILE A 194 2.67 -27.83 16.77
C ILE A 194 1.26 -27.76 17.40
N LYS A 195 0.21 -27.78 16.59
CA LYS A 195 -1.18 -27.79 17.04
C LYS A 195 -1.47 -29.01 17.91
N THR A 196 -1.04 -30.19 17.47
CA THR A 196 -1.18 -31.46 18.21
C THR A 196 -0.42 -31.41 19.53
N ASP A 197 0.87 -31.03 19.52
CA ASP A 197 1.69 -30.94 20.73
C ASP A 197 1.11 -29.94 21.75
N LYS A 198 0.60 -28.78 21.28
CA LYS A 198 -0.09 -27.79 22.14
C LYS A 198 -1.36 -28.35 22.77
N GLN A 199 -2.14 -29.14 22.04
CA GLN A 199 -3.34 -29.78 22.56
C GLN A 199 -2.99 -30.81 23.65
N GLU A 200 -1.96 -31.63 23.45
CA GLU A 200 -1.49 -32.57 24.48
C GLU A 200 -0.98 -31.88 25.75
N ILE A 201 -0.25 -30.77 25.57
CA ILE A 201 0.21 -29.92 26.68
C ILE A 201 -0.99 -29.39 27.46
N ARG A 202 -2.03 -28.89 26.78
CA ARG A 202 -3.26 -28.39 27.41
C ARG A 202 -3.98 -29.49 28.21
N ILE A 203 -4.08 -30.69 27.65
CA ILE A 203 -4.67 -31.86 28.35
C ILE A 203 -3.85 -32.20 29.61
N THR A 204 -2.52 -32.23 29.49
CA THR A 204 -1.64 -32.56 30.63
C THR A 204 -1.72 -31.48 31.72
N LYS A 205 -1.75 -30.20 31.35
CA LYS A 205 -2.00 -29.09 32.28
C LYS A 205 -3.35 -29.25 33.01
N GLY A 206 -4.42 -29.57 32.28
CA GLY A 206 -5.74 -29.79 32.87
C GLY A 206 -5.75 -30.93 33.91
N LYS A 207 -5.10 -32.06 33.59
CA LYS A 207 -4.94 -33.18 34.55
C LYS A 207 -4.13 -32.78 35.79
N LEU A 208 -3.09 -31.96 35.61
CA LEU A 208 -2.25 -31.50 36.72
C LEU A 208 -3.00 -30.57 37.68
N VAL A 209 -3.91 -29.73 37.18
CA VAL A 209 -4.79 -28.89 38.00
C VAL A 209 -5.74 -29.75 38.84
N GLN A 210 -6.31 -30.80 38.24
CA GLN A 210 -7.20 -31.73 38.96
C GLN A 210 -6.46 -32.59 39.99
N LYS A 211 -5.21 -32.95 39.70
CA LYS A 211 -4.39 -33.79 40.58
C LYS A 211 -2.92 -33.42 40.47
N SER A 212 -2.40 -32.82 41.53
CA SER A 212 -0.96 -32.57 41.67
C SER A 212 -0.21 -33.90 41.63
N SER A 213 0.71 -34.03 40.67
CA SER A 213 1.50 -35.24 40.47
C SER A 213 2.87 -34.86 39.90
N SER A 214 3.93 -35.33 40.56
CA SER A 214 5.32 -35.16 40.09
C SER A 214 5.52 -35.73 38.69
N LYS A 215 4.90 -36.87 38.39
CA LYS A 215 4.93 -37.50 37.05
C LYS A 215 4.28 -36.62 35.98
N LEU A 216 3.15 -35.97 36.28
CA LEU A 216 2.50 -35.05 35.35
C LEU A 216 3.30 -33.76 35.16
N LYS A 217 3.95 -33.24 36.22
CA LYS A 217 4.87 -32.10 36.12
C LYS A 217 6.06 -32.41 35.20
N LEU A 218 6.68 -33.59 35.36
CA LEU A 218 7.79 -34.03 34.52
C LEU A 218 7.35 -34.22 33.06
N ARG A 219 6.19 -34.86 32.82
CA ARG A 219 5.62 -35.02 31.47
C ARG A 219 5.38 -33.66 30.81
N LEU A 220 4.79 -32.71 31.54
CA LEU A 220 4.52 -31.37 31.04
C LEU A 220 5.83 -30.65 30.68
N LYS A 221 6.85 -30.74 31.52
CA LYS A 221 8.18 -30.19 31.22
C LYS A 221 8.74 -30.78 29.92
N ASN A 222 8.79 -32.11 29.82
CA ASN A 222 9.32 -32.79 28.63
C ASN A 222 8.53 -32.43 27.36
N GLN A 223 7.21 -32.32 27.42
CA GLN A 223 6.39 -31.90 26.28
C GLN A 223 6.71 -30.47 25.85
N ASN A 224 6.86 -29.53 26.80
CA ASN A 224 7.27 -28.16 26.47
C ASN A 224 8.69 -28.11 25.89
N ASP A 225 9.64 -28.85 26.47
CA ASP A 225 11.04 -28.88 26.02
C ASP A 225 11.14 -29.48 24.59
N ASN A 226 10.38 -30.55 24.31
CA ASN A 226 10.33 -31.16 22.98
C ASN A 226 9.68 -30.21 21.96
N LEU A 227 8.57 -29.56 22.32
CA LEU A 227 7.93 -28.57 21.45
C LEU A 227 8.89 -27.41 21.15
N LYS A 228 9.60 -26.90 22.16
CA LYS A 228 10.59 -25.84 21.97
C LYS A 228 11.70 -26.27 21.03
N LYS A 229 12.32 -27.44 21.23
CA LYS A 229 13.36 -27.96 20.33
C LYS A 229 12.85 -28.15 18.90
N PHE A 230 11.60 -28.61 18.75
CA PHE A 230 10.97 -28.76 17.44
C PHE A 230 10.76 -27.41 16.75
N GLN A 231 10.31 -26.39 17.48
CA GLN A 231 10.17 -25.03 16.97
C GLN A 231 11.53 -24.40 16.63
N ASP A 232 12.54 -24.59 17.48
CA ASP A 232 13.90 -24.09 17.26
C ASP A 232 14.52 -24.72 15.98
N LYS A 233 14.25 -26.01 15.71
CA LYS A 233 14.69 -26.67 14.46
C LYS A 233 14.01 -26.09 13.20
N ASN A 234 12.79 -25.57 13.34
CA ASN A 234 12.00 -25.00 12.25
C ASN A 234 11.91 -23.47 12.36
N HIS A 235 12.94 -22.82 12.92
CA HIS A 235 12.88 -21.41 13.28
C HIS A 235 12.57 -20.49 12.09
N ALA A 236 13.36 -20.56 11.01
CA ALA A 236 13.19 -19.71 9.83
C ALA A 236 11.81 -19.85 9.18
N LEU A 237 11.35 -21.10 8.99
CA LEU A 237 9.99 -21.43 8.52
C LEU A 237 8.94 -20.72 9.40
N LEU A 238 8.98 -20.91 10.72
CA LEU A 238 8.00 -20.33 11.63
C LEU A 238 8.11 -18.80 11.78
N GLU A 239 9.28 -18.24 11.57
CA GLU A 239 9.53 -16.80 11.61
C GLU A 239 8.97 -16.11 10.37
N TYR A 240 9.37 -16.57 9.19
CA TYR A 240 8.86 -16.05 7.92
C TYR A 240 7.36 -16.25 7.79
N ALA A 241 6.80 -17.35 8.32
CA ALA A 241 5.35 -17.53 8.32
C ALA A 241 4.62 -16.46 9.15
N LYS A 242 5.19 -16.01 10.27
CA LYS A 242 4.61 -14.91 11.07
C LYS A 242 4.69 -13.56 10.35
N VAL A 243 5.74 -13.35 9.57
CA VAL A 243 5.94 -12.12 8.79
C VAL A 243 4.96 -12.09 7.61
N ALA A 244 4.90 -13.17 6.83
CA ALA A 244 3.96 -13.29 5.72
C ALA A 244 2.51 -13.18 6.20
N SER A 245 2.10 -13.95 7.21
CA SER A 245 0.74 -13.88 7.79
C SER A 245 0.43 -12.57 8.55
N ALA A 246 1.38 -11.64 8.65
CA ALA A 246 1.08 -10.30 9.14
C ALA A 246 0.40 -9.43 8.07
N ALA A 247 0.48 -9.82 6.80
CA ALA A 247 -0.20 -9.16 5.69
C ALA A 247 -1.70 -9.38 5.77
N GLN A 248 -2.45 -8.37 5.39
CA GLN A 248 -3.84 -8.53 4.97
C GLN A 248 -3.93 -8.07 3.51
N LEU A 249 -4.52 -8.90 2.66
CA LEU A 249 -4.64 -8.65 1.23
C LEU A 249 -6.09 -8.32 0.89
N SER A 250 -6.32 -7.47 -0.10
CA SER A 250 -7.64 -7.31 -0.71
C SER A 250 -7.91 -8.45 -1.69
N PRO A 251 -9.16 -8.66 -2.13
CA PRO A 251 -9.42 -9.30 -3.42
C PRO A 251 -8.68 -8.57 -4.54
N GLN A 252 -8.44 -9.25 -5.66
CA GLN A 252 -7.98 -8.59 -6.86
C GLN A 252 -9.04 -7.59 -7.34
N ILE A 253 -8.59 -6.37 -7.61
CA ILE A 253 -9.44 -5.26 -8.07
C ILE A 253 -8.76 -4.55 -9.25
N ASP A 254 -9.53 -3.81 -10.02
CA ASP A 254 -8.98 -2.82 -10.94
C ASP A 254 -8.41 -1.65 -10.12
N ILE A 255 -7.10 -1.44 -10.23
CA ILE A 255 -6.34 -0.36 -9.60
C ILE A 255 -5.93 0.72 -10.61
N GLY A 256 -6.33 0.60 -11.87
CA GLY A 256 -5.86 1.42 -12.97
C GLY A 256 -4.35 1.26 -13.20
N HIS A 257 -3.71 2.36 -13.57
CA HIS A 257 -2.26 2.48 -13.59
C HIS A 257 -1.63 2.32 -12.20
N GLY A 258 -2.42 2.57 -11.14
CA GLY A 258 -2.00 2.40 -9.76
C GLY A 258 -1.43 3.67 -9.10
N GLU A 259 -1.41 4.82 -9.79
CA GLU A 259 -0.93 6.12 -9.26
C GLU A 259 -1.76 6.66 -8.08
N THR A 260 -2.90 6.02 -7.75
CA THR A 260 -3.75 6.45 -6.65
C THR A 260 -4.07 5.33 -5.66
N LEU A 261 -3.69 5.55 -4.40
CA LEU A 261 -4.22 4.89 -3.23
C LEU A 261 -4.27 5.91 -2.09
N ALA A 262 -5.46 6.34 -1.67
CA ALA A 262 -5.61 7.44 -0.72
C ALA A 262 -6.47 7.05 0.48
N PHE A 263 -6.01 7.37 1.70
CA PHE A 263 -6.83 7.24 2.91
C PHE A 263 -7.58 8.54 3.20
N ASN A 264 -8.90 8.46 3.40
CA ASN A 264 -9.70 9.58 3.87
C ASN A 264 -9.93 9.47 5.40
N PRO A 265 -9.32 10.34 6.22
CA PRO A 265 -9.43 10.25 7.68
C PRO A 265 -10.84 10.56 8.21
N GLN A 266 -11.67 11.27 7.45
CA GLN A 266 -13.02 11.64 7.90
C GLN A 266 -13.95 10.44 7.98
N ASN A 267 -13.86 9.51 7.02
CA ASN A 267 -14.69 8.30 6.98
C ASN A 267 -13.89 7.01 7.21
N ARG A 268 -12.56 7.09 7.29
CA ARG A 268 -11.63 5.98 7.50
C ARG A 268 -11.65 4.95 6.36
N HIS A 269 -11.91 5.38 5.14
CA HIS A 269 -11.95 4.52 3.96
C HIS A 269 -10.74 4.79 3.05
N LEU A 270 -10.41 3.81 2.21
CA LEU A 270 -9.44 3.94 1.13
C LEU A 270 -10.15 4.30 -0.18
N TYR A 271 -9.47 5.03 -1.05
CA TYR A 271 -9.94 5.42 -2.38
C TYR A 271 -8.88 5.08 -3.41
N ILE A 272 -9.29 4.46 -4.50
CA ILE A 272 -8.44 4.06 -5.62
C ILE A 272 -9.10 4.54 -6.89
N VAL A 273 -8.34 5.23 -7.74
CA VAL A 273 -8.83 5.63 -9.05
C VAL A 273 -8.48 4.54 -10.04
N GLN A 274 -9.48 4.08 -10.80
CA GLN A 274 -9.33 3.09 -11.87
C GLN A 274 -8.84 3.79 -13.14
N ASP A 275 -7.69 4.42 -13.02
CA ASP A 275 -7.09 5.17 -14.10
C ASP A 275 -6.47 4.26 -15.16
N ASN A 276 -7.30 3.82 -16.10
CA ASN A 276 -6.89 2.92 -17.16
C ASN A 276 -6.17 3.63 -18.33
N THR A 277 -5.81 4.92 -18.17
CA THR A 277 -5.23 5.77 -19.22
C THR A 277 -4.12 6.68 -18.68
N LEU A 278 -3.00 6.83 -19.38
CA LEU A 278 -1.94 7.80 -18.99
C LEU A 278 -2.21 9.24 -19.44
N THR A 279 -3.44 9.51 -19.87
CA THR A 279 -3.86 10.76 -20.50
C THR A 279 -5.27 11.13 -20.06
N ASP A 280 -5.71 12.34 -20.40
CA ASP A 280 -7.12 12.72 -20.29
C ASP A 280 -8.01 11.74 -21.09
N LEU A 281 -9.28 11.66 -20.67
CA LEU A 281 -10.27 10.77 -21.29
C LEU A 281 -10.53 11.16 -22.75
N ALA A 282 -10.59 10.16 -23.62
CA ALA A 282 -10.71 10.35 -25.07
C ALA A 282 -12.05 10.99 -25.47
N THR A 283 -13.12 10.74 -24.70
CA THR A 283 -14.44 11.31 -24.97
C THR A 283 -15.10 11.85 -23.70
N ARG A 284 -16.07 12.75 -23.87
CA ARG A 284 -16.82 13.38 -22.76
C ARG A 284 -17.78 12.45 -22.04
N ASP A 285 -18.15 11.34 -22.67
CA ASP A 285 -19.08 10.36 -22.13
C ASP A 285 -18.38 9.33 -21.23
N GLN A 286 -17.04 9.27 -21.29
CA GLN A 286 -16.26 8.44 -20.37
C GLN A 286 -16.28 9.01 -18.95
N ASN A 287 -16.29 8.09 -17.98
CA ASN A 287 -16.25 8.44 -16.58
C ASN A 287 -14.84 8.28 -16.04
N ASN A 288 -14.50 9.14 -15.09
CA ASN A 288 -13.57 8.80 -14.04
C ASN A 288 -14.25 7.78 -13.14
N GLU A 289 -13.54 6.72 -12.79
CA GLU A 289 -14.03 5.65 -11.93
C GLU A 289 -13.16 5.57 -10.67
N VAL A 290 -13.80 5.68 -9.50
CA VAL A 290 -13.10 5.62 -8.21
C VAL A 290 -13.77 4.61 -7.31
N VAL A 291 -13.01 3.66 -6.79
CA VAL A 291 -13.49 2.68 -5.82
C VAL A 291 -13.16 3.14 -4.41
N GLU A 292 -14.18 3.19 -3.55
CA GLU A 292 -14.01 3.35 -2.11
C GLU A 292 -14.02 1.97 -1.45
N MET A 293 -13.05 1.73 -0.57
CA MET A 293 -12.86 0.47 0.14
C MET A 293 -12.83 0.68 1.64
N ASP A 294 -13.29 -0.32 2.37
CA ASP A 294 -13.18 -0.35 3.82
C ASP A 294 -11.71 -0.59 4.21
N ALA A 295 -11.09 0.35 4.94
CA ALA A 295 -9.67 0.26 5.29
C ALA A 295 -9.35 -0.88 6.28
N GLN A 296 -10.37 -1.44 6.95
CA GLN A 296 -10.22 -2.55 7.86
C GLN A 296 -10.26 -3.91 7.15
N SER A 297 -11.28 -4.15 6.35
CA SER A 297 -11.53 -5.42 5.66
C SER A 297 -10.93 -5.51 4.26
N LEU A 298 -10.53 -4.36 3.69
CA LEU A 298 -10.04 -4.23 2.31
C LEU A 298 -11.06 -4.67 1.25
N ASN A 299 -12.35 -4.63 1.58
CA ASN A 299 -13.41 -4.90 0.63
C ASN A 299 -13.90 -3.60 -0.02
N PRO A 300 -14.22 -3.62 -1.33
CA PRO A 300 -14.93 -2.52 -1.95
C PRO A 300 -16.28 -2.24 -1.29
N ILE A 301 -16.57 -0.97 -1.06
CA ILE A 301 -17.82 -0.48 -0.48
C ILE A 301 -18.73 0.07 -1.58
N ARG A 302 -18.17 0.88 -2.49
CA ARG A 302 -18.89 1.54 -3.57
C ARG A 302 -17.94 2.00 -4.67
N GLN A 303 -18.49 2.24 -5.86
CA GLN A 303 -17.79 2.85 -6.97
C GLN A 303 -18.44 4.20 -7.32
N TYR A 304 -17.62 5.19 -7.64
CA TYR A 304 -18.02 6.51 -8.08
C TYR A 304 -17.71 6.66 -9.56
N ASN A 305 -18.71 7.06 -10.34
CA ASN A 305 -18.58 7.34 -11.77
C ASN A 305 -18.94 8.80 -12.00
N PHE A 306 -18.00 9.60 -12.51
CA PHE A 306 -18.23 11.02 -12.75
C PHE A 306 -17.40 11.58 -13.89
N GLN A 307 -17.81 12.74 -14.42
CA GLN A 307 -17.13 13.43 -15.50
C GLN A 307 -16.45 14.69 -14.98
N MET A 308 -15.34 15.11 -15.58
CA MET A 308 -14.63 16.34 -15.19
C MET A 308 -14.40 17.22 -16.42
N HIS A 309 -15.49 17.82 -16.91
CA HIS A 309 -15.42 18.68 -18.08
C HIS A 309 -14.83 20.04 -17.75
N ASN A 310 -13.98 20.55 -18.64
CA ASN A 310 -13.53 21.93 -18.62
C ASN A 310 -13.64 22.52 -20.02
N GLY A 311 -14.58 23.44 -20.22
CA GLY A 311 -14.93 23.94 -21.55
C GLY A 311 -15.59 22.89 -22.46
N THR A 312 -15.51 23.08 -23.78
CA THR A 312 -16.27 22.27 -24.76
C THR A 312 -15.64 20.93 -25.10
N ASP A 313 -14.31 20.80 -24.99
CA ASP A 313 -13.59 19.65 -25.58
C ASP A 313 -12.89 18.76 -24.53
N GLY A 314 -12.69 19.25 -23.30
CA GLY A 314 -11.93 18.54 -22.27
C GLY A 314 -12.80 17.65 -21.37
N ASN A 315 -12.37 16.40 -21.16
CA ASN A 315 -12.81 15.54 -20.05
C ASN A 315 -11.57 15.07 -19.29
N LEU A 316 -11.33 15.67 -18.12
CA LEU A 316 -10.09 15.46 -17.39
C LEU A 316 -10.10 14.09 -16.70
N GLN A 317 -8.93 13.44 -16.71
CA GLN A 317 -8.72 12.20 -15.97
C GLN A 317 -8.07 12.48 -14.61
N LEU A 318 -8.58 11.82 -13.59
CA LEU A 318 -8.10 11.88 -12.22
C LEU A 318 -6.91 10.93 -12.04
N HIS A 319 -5.71 11.42 -12.28
CA HIS A 319 -4.50 10.59 -12.16
C HIS A 319 -4.01 10.44 -10.70
N THR A 320 -4.33 11.40 -9.84
CA THR A 320 -3.85 11.45 -8.45
C THR A 320 -4.97 11.79 -7.49
N LEU A 321 -4.85 11.43 -6.22
CA LEU A 321 -5.84 11.78 -5.18
C LEU A 321 -5.19 11.76 -3.79
N THR A 322 -5.57 12.70 -2.94
CA THR A 322 -5.34 12.62 -1.50
C THR A 322 -6.43 13.35 -0.72
N PHE A 323 -6.46 13.18 0.60
CA PHE A 323 -7.43 13.83 1.48
C PHE A 323 -6.73 14.53 2.64
N ASP A 324 -7.22 15.71 3.01
CA ASP A 324 -6.81 16.35 4.27
C ASP A 324 -7.57 15.79 5.48
N LYS A 325 -7.22 16.26 6.68
CA LYS A 325 -7.90 15.85 7.94
C LYS A 325 -9.41 16.08 7.96
N ALA A 326 -9.90 17.07 7.20
CA ALA A 326 -11.31 17.40 7.13
C ALA A 326 -12.05 16.63 6.01
N GLY A 327 -11.35 15.71 5.33
CA GLY A 327 -11.89 14.93 4.23
C GLY A 327 -12.09 15.75 2.96
N ASN A 328 -11.44 16.91 2.82
CA ASN A 328 -11.40 17.58 1.52
C ASN A 328 -10.48 16.80 0.60
N ALA A 329 -10.94 16.55 -0.62
CA ALA A 329 -10.20 15.85 -1.64
C ALA A 329 -9.31 16.83 -2.41
N TYR A 330 -8.10 16.39 -2.75
CA TYR A 330 -7.16 17.11 -3.62
C TYR A 330 -6.71 16.18 -4.73
N TRP A 331 -6.43 16.76 -5.89
CA TRP A 331 -5.75 16.10 -6.98
C TRP A 331 -4.88 17.09 -7.74
N GLY A 332 -3.88 16.61 -8.45
CA GLY A 332 -2.89 17.45 -9.12
C GLY A 332 -2.52 16.95 -10.50
N ARG A 333 -2.10 17.89 -11.37
CA ARG A 333 -1.61 17.57 -12.70
C ARG A 333 -0.60 18.59 -13.22
N LYS A 334 0.19 18.15 -14.21
CA LYS A 334 1.05 19.02 -15.02
C LYS A 334 0.24 20.02 -15.85
N ILE A 335 0.73 21.25 -15.99
CA ILE A 335 0.19 22.29 -16.88
C ILE A 335 1.32 23.00 -17.64
N GLY A 336 1.65 22.51 -18.84
CA GLY A 336 2.87 22.95 -19.54
C GLY A 336 4.11 22.65 -18.68
N MET A 337 4.91 23.67 -18.38
CA MET A 337 6.06 23.55 -17.46
C MET A 337 5.67 23.61 -15.98
N GLY A 338 4.41 23.94 -15.68
CA GLY A 338 3.92 24.15 -14.33
C GLY A 338 3.19 22.96 -13.72
N TYR A 339 2.66 23.16 -12.51
CA TYR A 339 1.84 22.19 -11.80
C TYR A 339 0.64 22.89 -11.17
N MET A 340 -0.53 22.26 -11.26
CA MET A 340 -1.79 22.80 -10.78
C MET A 340 -2.51 21.76 -9.93
N PHE A 341 -3.07 22.26 -8.82
CA PHE A 341 -3.93 21.48 -7.95
C PHE A 341 -5.40 21.78 -8.23
N PHE A 342 -6.22 20.83 -7.85
CA PHE A 342 -7.67 20.93 -7.74
C PHE A 342 -8.05 20.47 -6.35
N TYR A 343 -9.20 20.95 -5.88
CA TYR A 343 -9.70 20.58 -4.57
C TYR A 343 -11.23 20.52 -4.56
N GLY A 344 -11.78 19.82 -3.58
CA GLY A 344 -13.21 19.69 -3.43
C GLY A 344 -13.62 18.59 -2.46
N ARG A 345 -14.66 17.83 -2.83
CA ARG A 345 -15.26 16.75 -2.03
C ARG A 345 -15.41 15.51 -2.90
N LEU A 346 -15.12 14.36 -2.31
CA LEU A 346 -15.38 13.05 -2.89
C LEU A 346 -15.87 12.11 -1.79
N ASP A 347 -17.19 12.06 -1.63
CA ASP A 347 -17.87 11.12 -0.75
C ASP A 347 -19.29 10.81 -1.28
N LYS A 348 -19.98 9.86 -0.63
CA LYS A 348 -21.31 9.40 -1.06
C LYS A 348 -22.37 10.50 -1.15
N ASN A 349 -22.16 11.65 -0.48
CA ASN A 349 -23.11 12.74 -0.44
C ASN A 349 -22.74 13.89 -1.39
N ASN A 350 -21.46 14.04 -1.72
CA ASN A 350 -20.98 15.13 -2.56
C ASN A 350 -19.73 14.75 -3.36
N ILE A 351 -19.82 14.92 -4.68
CA ILE A 351 -18.69 14.80 -5.61
C ILE A 351 -18.62 16.11 -6.38
N GLN A 352 -17.63 16.93 -6.05
CA GLN A 352 -17.44 18.23 -6.70
C GLN A 352 -15.99 18.67 -6.58
N PHE A 353 -15.43 19.19 -7.66
CA PHE A 353 -14.08 19.72 -7.73
C PHE A 353 -14.04 21.11 -8.36
N GLN A 354 -13.01 21.87 -8.02
CA GLN A 354 -12.65 23.09 -8.73
C GLN A 354 -11.13 23.25 -8.78
N ALA A 355 -10.65 23.96 -9.80
CA ALA A 355 -9.23 24.31 -9.90
C ALA A 355 -8.83 25.20 -8.72
N ALA A 356 -7.61 24.99 -8.20
CA ALA A 356 -6.98 25.95 -7.30
C ALA A 356 -6.87 27.32 -8.01
N PRO A 357 -7.13 28.45 -7.33
CA PRO A 357 -7.06 29.77 -7.97
C PRO A 357 -5.64 30.16 -8.40
N SER A 358 -4.61 29.45 -7.91
CA SER A 358 -3.20 29.67 -8.21
C SER A 358 -2.52 28.37 -8.66
N TYR A 359 -1.52 28.49 -9.53
CA TYR A 359 -0.70 27.36 -9.98
C TYR A 359 0.79 27.74 -10.03
N MET A 360 1.67 26.74 -9.93
CA MET A 360 3.13 26.94 -10.03
C MET A 360 3.54 27.04 -11.49
N LYS A 361 4.36 28.03 -11.87
CA LYS A 361 4.86 28.17 -13.25
C LYS A 361 5.84 27.08 -13.64
N ASN A 362 6.65 26.62 -12.69
CA ASN A 362 7.70 25.63 -12.92
C ASN A 362 7.47 24.45 -11.97
N ARG A 363 7.50 23.23 -12.49
CA ARG A 363 7.47 21.99 -11.69
C ARG A 363 8.89 21.43 -11.52
N GLY A 364 9.17 20.83 -10.36
CA GLY A 364 10.26 19.87 -10.25
C GLY A 364 9.87 18.60 -11.00
N GLY A 365 10.79 17.97 -11.73
CA GLY A 365 10.55 16.67 -12.37
C GLY A 365 9.61 16.65 -13.59
N SER A 366 9.50 15.48 -14.21
CA SER A 366 8.66 15.27 -15.40
C SER A 366 7.46 14.31 -15.22
N PRO A 367 7.57 13.18 -14.49
CA PRO A 367 6.39 12.36 -14.24
C PRO A 367 5.47 13.01 -13.21
N ASN A 368 4.22 12.55 -13.14
CA ASN A 368 3.22 12.99 -12.15
C ASN A 368 2.81 11.75 -11.36
N GLN A 369 3.65 11.32 -10.42
CA GLN A 369 3.56 9.97 -9.86
C GLN A 369 2.46 9.85 -8.78
N GLY A 370 2.40 10.82 -7.87
CA GLY A 370 1.42 10.78 -6.78
C GLY A 370 1.35 12.08 -5.99
N ILE A 371 0.29 12.23 -5.21
CA ILE A 371 0.14 13.32 -4.24
C ILE A 371 -0.26 12.79 -2.87
N SER A 372 0.11 13.55 -1.85
CA SER A 372 -0.05 13.12 -0.46
C SER A 372 -0.29 14.31 0.45
N TYR A 373 -1.00 14.08 1.54
CA TYR A 373 -1.21 15.09 2.57
C TYR A 373 -0.39 14.75 3.82
N ASN A 374 0.36 15.72 4.34
CA ASN A 374 1.06 15.56 5.62
C ASN A 374 0.20 16.10 6.76
N PRO A 375 -0.31 15.23 7.66
CA PRO A 375 -1.15 15.66 8.77
C PRO A 375 -0.38 16.47 9.82
N ALA A 376 0.93 16.38 9.92
CA ALA A 376 1.67 17.12 10.95
C ALA A 376 1.75 18.62 10.66
N ASN A 377 1.76 19.03 9.38
CA ASN A 377 2.01 20.41 8.98
C ASN A 377 0.95 21.02 8.03
N ASP A 378 -0.10 20.26 7.70
CA ASP A 378 -1.20 20.69 6.82
C ASP A 378 -0.75 21.08 5.40
N ARG A 379 0.17 20.31 4.82
CA ARG A 379 0.69 20.54 3.46
C ARG A 379 0.34 19.41 2.51
N ILE A 380 0.07 19.77 1.26
CA ILE A 380 -0.07 18.84 0.14
C ILE A 380 1.30 18.73 -0.53
N TYR A 381 1.75 17.50 -0.74
CA TYR A 381 2.97 17.13 -1.44
C TYR A 381 2.59 16.51 -2.78
N TYR A 382 3.40 16.74 -3.80
CA TYR A 382 3.38 15.93 -5.02
C TYR A 382 4.77 15.38 -5.31
N VAL A 383 4.81 14.18 -5.88
CA VAL A 383 6.01 13.40 -6.16
C VAL A 383 6.31 13.42 -7.65
N THR A 384 7.55 13.76 -7.98
CA THR A 384 8.09 13.70 -9.34
C THR A 384 9.48 13.08 -9.26
N ASP A 385 9.52 11.75 -9.18
CA ASP A 385 10.74 10.99 -8.86
C ASP A 385 11.42 11.50 -7.58
N ASP A 386 12.70 11.85 -7.66
CA ASP A 386 13.51 12.25 -6.52
C ASP A 386 13.23 13.67 -6.00
N ILE A 387 12.22 14.36 -6.55
CA ILE A 387 11.75 15.67 -6.07
C ILE A 387 10.36 15.55 -5.46
N LEU A 388 10.26 15.97 -4.20
CA LEU A 388 9.00 16.24 -3.52
C LEU A 388 8.81 17.75 -3.49
N THR A 389 7.62 18.21 -3.85
CA THR A 389 7.25 19.62 -3.76
C THR A 389 5.99 19.76 -2.93
N SER A 390 5.92 20.74 -2.03
CA SER A 390 4.74 20.94 -1.19
C SER A 390 4.28 22.37 -1.05
N ILE A 391 2.99 22.53 -0.75
CA ILE A 391 2.30 23.80 -0.50
C ILE A 391 1.31 23.60 0.66
N PRO A 392 1.09 24.59 1.56
CA PRO A 392 0.04 24.52 2.56
C PRO A 392 -1.34 24.28 1.93
N ALA A 393 -2.09 23.31 2.46
CA ALA A 393 -3.37 22.88 1.91
C ALA A 393 -4.39 24.03 1.89
N GLN A 394 -4.44 24.85 2.94
CA GLN A 394 -5.30 26.04 2.97
C GLN A 394 -4.95 27.03 1.86
N GLN A 395 -3.66 27.28 1.61
CA GLN A 395 -3.24 28.22 0.58
C GLN A 395 -3.46 27.70 -0.85
N VAL A 396 -3.48 26.37 -1.04
CA VAL A 396 -3.95 25.75 -2.30
C VAL A 396 -5.42 26.09 -2.55
N ARG A 397 -6.27 26.00 -1.51
CA ARG A 397 -7.72 26.26 -1.63
C ARG A 397 -8.03 27.73 -1.90
N ASP A 398 -7.44 28.65 -1.16
CA ASP A 398 -7.72 30.09 -1.32
C ASP A 398 -6.85 30.79 -2.38
N GLY A 399 -5.83 30.09 -2.90
CA GLY A 399 -4.93 30.60 -3.93
C GLY A 399 -3.90 31.61 -3.42
N SER A 400 -3.72 31.74 -2.11
CA SER A 400 -2.84 32.78 -1.52
C SER A 400 -1.36 32.42 -1.46
N PHE A 401 -0.96 31.20 -1.90
CA PHE A 401 0.43 30.77 -1.80
C PHE A 401 1.37 31.65 -2.63
N LYS A 402 2.54 31.93 -2.06
CA LYS A 402 3.63 32.68 -2.67
C LYS A 402 4.82 31.76 -2.96
N PRO A 403 5.84 32.23 -3.69
CA PRO A 403 7.01 31.41 -3.98
C PRO A 403 7.72 30.89 -2.73
N SER A 404 7.70 31.66 -1.64
CA SER A 404 8.26 31.27 -0.34
C SER A 404 7.47 30.17 0.39
N ASP A 405 6.22 29.94 0.02
CA ASP A 405 5.39 28.89 0.61
C ASP A 405 5.62 27.53 -0.07
N ILE A 406 6.31 27.50 -1.21
CA ILE A 406 6.60 26.27 -1.95
C ILE A 406 7.90 25.67 -1.41
N HIS A 407 7.81 24.46 -0.87
CA HIS A 407 8.98 23.74 -0.34
C HIS A 407 9.39 22.62 -1.28
N TYR A 408 10.70 22.49 -1.48
CA TYR A 408 11.31 21.43 -2.27
C TYR A 408 12.15 20.51 -1.40
N THR A 409 12.03 19.21 -1.65
CA THR A 409 12.92 18.17 -1.14
C THR A 409 13.43 17.37 -2.34
N ALA A 410 14.67 17.60 -2.75
CA ALA A 410 15.31 16.86 -3.83
C ALA A 410 16.32 15.88 -3.25
N LEU A 411 16.27 14.60 -3.63
CA LEU A 411 17.10 13.54 -3.08
C LEU A 411 18.30 13.22 -3.99
N THR A 412 19.38 12.71 -3.41
CA THR A 412 20.54 12.20 -4.16
C THR A 412 20.34 10.77 -4.69
N SER A 413 19.11 10.25 -4.74
CA SER A 413 18.85 8.82 -4.95
C SER A 413 19.07 8.38 -6.40
N ARG A 414 18.64 9.19 -7.38
CA ARG A 414 18.53 8.79 -8.81
C ARG A 414 17.72 7.50 -9.00
N ARG A 415 16.73 7.30 -8.15
CA ARG A 415 15.81 6.16 -8.20
C ARG A 415 14.43 6.65 -8.61
N GLU A 416 13.67 5.78 -9.25
CA GLU A 416 12.25 6.00 -9.49
C GLU A 416 11.51 6.04 -8.16
N CYS A 417 10.68 7.05 -7.96
CA CYS A 417 9.86 7.21 -6.77
C CYS A 417 8.40 7.35 -7.18
N GLU A 418 7.54 6.51 -6.61
CA GLU A 418 6.16 6.34 -7.07
C GLU A 418 5.18 7.13 -6.20
N SER A 419 5.33 7.06 -4.88
CA SER A 419 4.38 7.69 -3.97
C SER A 419 4.99 7.96 -2.60
N LEU A 420 4.36 8.87 -1.86
CA LEU A 420 4.73 9.31 -0.53
C LEU A 420 3.57 9.09 0.43
N ALA A 421 3.85 8.63 1.64
CA ALA A 421 2.88 8.59 2.73
C ALA A 421 3.44 9.26 3.98
N PHE A 422 2.60 9.56 4.96
CA PHE A 422 3.01 10.21 6.20
C PHE A 422 2.48 9.48 7.42
N ASP A 423 3.35 9.33 8.43
CA ASP A 423 2.88 9.06 9.80
C ASP A 423 2.27 10.33 10.42
N GLN A 424 1.64 10.17 11.59
CA GLN A 424 0.98 11.30 12.27
C GLN A 424 1.99 12.32 12.80
N GLU A 425 3.25 11.92 12.97
CA GLU A 425 4.37 12.78 13.36
C GLU A 425 4.98 13.54 12.17
N GLY A 426 4.57 13.24 10.94
CA GLY A 426 4.98 13.93 9.72
C GLY A 426 6.26 13.38 9.08
N HIS A 427 6.73 12.20 9.46
CA HIS A 427 7.79 11.51 8.71
C HIS A 427 7.22 11.00 7.40
N GLY A 428 7.92 11.32 6.30
CA GLY A 428 7.61 10.82 4.98
C GLY A 428 8.11 9.39 4.78
N TYR A 429 7.24 8.54 4.23
CA TYR A 429 7.51 7.18 3.79
C TYR A 429 7.43 7.17 2.26
N LEU A 430 8.58 7.22 1.59
CA LEU A 430 8.67 7.31 0.14
C LEU A 430 8.90 5.92 -0.45
N LEU A 431 8.07 5.55 -1.42
CA LEU A 431 8.19 4.32 -2.19
C LEU A 431 9.17 4.53 -3.35
N MET A 432 10.26 3.75 -3.37
CA MET A 432 11.26 3.75 -4.44
C MET A 432 11.28 2.39 -5.15
N LEU A 433 11.47 2.35 -6.46
CA LEU A 433 11.52 1.12 -7.27
C LEU A 433 12.93 0.75 -7.74
N TRP A 434 13.10 -0.55 -8.05
CA TRP A 434 14.31 -1.21 -8.60
C TRP A 434 15.49 -1.42 -7.63
N PRO A 435 15.33 -2.15 -6.49
CA PRO A 435 14.17 -2.93 -6.04
C PRO A 435 13.19 -2.10 -5.21
N ALA A 436 11.97 -2.58 -5.05
CA ALA A 436 10.98 -1.88 -4.24
C ALA A 436 11.43 -1.72 -2.77
N GLU A 437 11.55 -0.47 -2.31
CA GLU A 437 11.86 -0.15 -0.92
C GLU A 437 11.02 1.02 -0.41
N ILE A 438 10.68 0.97 0.87
CA ILE A 438 10.17 2.11 1.62
C ILE A 438 11.33 2.74 2.35
N VAL A 439 11.57 4.02 2.07
CA VAL A 439 12.53 4.83 2.82
C VAL A 439 11.80 5.85 3.66
N ARG A 440 12.24 6.00 4.91
CA ARG A 440 11.65 6.92 5.89
C ARG A 440 12.55 8.13 6.10
N SER A 441 11.96 9.32 6.05
CA SER A 441 12.64 10.56 6.41
C SER A 441 13.13 10.50 7.87
N GLN A 442 14.37 10.90 8.13
CA GLN A 442 14.97 10.87 9.47
C GLN A 442 14.44 11.99 10.38
N LYS A 443 13.87 13.04 9.80
CA LYS A 443 13.12 14.09 10.48
C LYS A 443 11.76 14.25 9.79
N PRO A 444 10.71 14.71 10.49
CA PRO A 444 9.46 15.10 9.85
C PRO A 444 9.69 16.07 8.70
N LEU A 445 8.93 15.92 7.61
CA LEU A 445 9.01 16.85 6.48
C LEU A 445 8.28 18.14 6.83
N ASN A 446 8.83 19.26 6.37
CA ASN A 446 8.30 20.62 6.58
C ASN A 446 7.68 21.21 5.32
#